data_AF-A0A7C4PL14-F1
#
_entry.id   AF-A0A7C4PL14-F1
#
_cell.length_a   1.000
_cell.length_b   1.000
_cell.length_c   1.000
_cell.angle_alpha   90.00
_cell.angle_beta   90.00
_cell.angle_gamma   90.00
#
_symmetry.space_group_name_H-M   'P 1'
#
loop_
_entity.id
_entity.type
_entity.pdbx_description
1 polymer ?
#
loop_
_entity_poly.entity_id
_entity_poly.type
_entity_poly.pdbx_seq_one_letter_code
_entity_poly.pdbx_strand_id
1 'polypeptide(L)'
;MIAIACNESWKKTDRVTVLQERVSPDGRFVATAFECEGGGAAGYCYANVNVRKSGVPLNQRQFLLGDKLWSGFGNFDLKWLDNQHLQVTYQGPKDPKWLKQNGTRKEECCGVKITYVER
;
A
#
# COMPACT_ATOMS: atom_id res chain seq x y z
N MET A 1 3.08 -9.09 34.35
CA MET A 1 2.83 -8.26 33.14
C MET A 1 3.16 -9.11 31.92
N ILE A 2 2.16 -9.50 31.14
CA ILE A 2 2.39 -10.31 29.93
C ILE A 2 2.86 -9.34 28.84
N ALA A 3 4.15 -9.37 28.53
CA ALA A 3 4.68 -8.72 27.34
C ALA A 3 4.23 -9.54 26.13
N ILE A 4 3.12 -9.14 25.51
CA ILE A 4 2.76 -9.61 24.17
C ILE A 4 3.76 -8.94 23.23
N ALA A 5 4.91 -9.58 23.03
CA ALA A 5 5.80 -9.27 21.94
C ALA A 5 5.10 -9.69 20.64
N CYS A 6 4.24 -8.81 20.11
CA CYS A 6 3.88 -8.89 18.70
C CYS A 6 5.19 -8.80 17.92
N ASN A 7 5.60 -9.93 17.33
CA ASN A 7 6.88 -10.09 16.66
C ASN A 7 6.93 -9.17 15.42
N GLU A 8 7.39 -7.94 15.59
CA GLU A 8 7.64 -6.97 14.51
C GLU A 8 8.94 -7.26 13.75
N SER A 9 9.37 -8.53 13.69
CA SER A 9 10.61 -8.96 13.04
C SER A 9 10.71 -8.49 11.59
N TRP A 10 9.57 -8.41 10.89
CA TRP A 10 9.45 -7.91 9.54
C TRP A 10 9.89 -6.46 9.36
N LYS A 11 9.74 -5.60 10.39
CA LYS A 11 10.24 -4.21 10.34
C LYS A 11 11.76 -4.13 10.23
N LYS A 12 12.48 -5.19 10.63
CA LYS A 12 13.95 -5.26 10.61
C LYS A 12 14.50 -6.00 9.40
N THR A 13 13.69 -6.86 8.76
CA THR A 13 14.11 -7.67 7.60
C THR A 13 13.63 -7.13 6.28
N ASP A 14 12.52 -6.38 6.28
CA ASP A 14 11.94 -5.85 5.06
C ASP A 14 12.55 -4.49 4.76
N ARG A 15 13.07 -4.34 3.55
CA ARG A 15 13.52 -3.07 3.00
C ARG A 15 12.35 -2.43 2.27
N VAL A 16 11.89 -1.30 2.79
CA VAL A 16 10.81 -0.53 2.16
C VAL A 16 11.41 0.68 1.44
N THR A 17 11.14 0.78 0.15
CA THR A 17 11.50 1.90 -0.71
C THR A 17 10.24 2.71 -1.01
N VAL A 18 10.21 3.98 -0.62
CA VAL A 18 9.10 4.88 -0.96
C VAL A 18 9.28 5.37 -2.41
N LEU A 19 8.27 5.13 -3.25
CA LEU A 19 8.26 5.52 -4.65
C LEU A 19 7.61 6.90 -4.84
N GLN A 20 6.51 7.14 -4.13
CA GLN A 20 5.77 8.39 -4.19
C GLN A 20 5.09 8.64 -2.85
N GLU A 21 5.08 9.88 -2.39
CA GLU A 21 4.29 10.29 -1.23
C GLU A 21 3.48 11.55 -1.58
N ARG A 22 2.23 11.59 -1.10
CA ARG A 22 1.29 12.69 -1.32
C ARG A 22 0.51 12.95 -0.04
N VAL A 23 0.59 14.17 0.44
CA VAL A 23 -0.21 14.64 1.57
C VAL A 23 -1.57 15.13 1.06
N SER A 24 -2.64 14.86 1.80
CA SER A 24 -3.97 15.41 1.49
C SER A 24 -3.94 16.94 1.55
N PRO A 25 -4.84 17.65 0.84
CA PRO A 25 -4.82 19.12 0.80
C PRO A 25 -4.93 19.79 2.18
N ASP A 26 -5.60 19.12 3.13
CA ASP A 26 -5.73 19.58 4.53
C ASP A 26 -4.64 19.07 5.48
N GLY A 27 -3.64 18.33 4.98
CA GLY A 27 -2.53 17.83 5.78
C GLY A 27 -2.84 16.64 6.68
N ARG A 28 -4.09 16.15 6.73
CA ARG A 28 -4.51 15.11 7.70
C ARG A 28 -4.07 13.71 7.31
N PHE A 29 -3.89 13.43 6.02
CA PHE A 29 -3.57 12.11 5.51
C PHE A 29 -2.33 12.12 4.64
N VAL A 30 -1.63 10.99 4.61
CA VAL A 30 -0.48 10.74 3.77
C VAL A 30 -0.74 9.46 3.00
N ALA A 31 -0.76 9.57 1.67
CA ALA A 31 -0.78 8.44 0.76
C ALA A 31 0.64 8.16 0.28
N THR A 32 1.06 6.91 0.35
CA THR A 32 2.42 6.50 -0.01
C THR A 32 2.35 5.28 -0.92
N ALA A 33 2.92 5.42 -2.12
CA ALA A 33 3.25 4.30 -2.97
C ALA A 33 4.66 3.84 -2.58
N PHE A 34 4.81 2.54 -2.35
CA PHE A 34 6.06 1.97 -1.87
C PHE A 34 6.30 0.63 -2.54
N GLU A 35 7.58 0.26 -2.61
CA GLU A 35 8.05 -1.09 -2.87
C GLU A 35 8.61 -1.66 -1.58
N CYS A 36 8.40 -2.95 -1.37
CA CYS A 36 8.88 -3.68 -0.21
C CYS A 36 9.60 -4.94 -0.69
N GLU A 37 10.86 -5.05 -0.32
CA GLU A 37 11.71 -6.22 -0.51
C GLU A 37 11.84 -6.91 0.86
N GLY A 38 11.21 -8.07 1.07
CA GLY A 38 11.10 -8.66 2.40
C GLY A 38 10.64 -10.10 2.44
N GLY A 39 10.51 -10.67 3.64
CA GLY A 39 10.03 -12.05 3.85
C GLY A 39 11.08 -13.14 3.99
N GLY A 40 12.27 -12.80 4.48
CA GLY A 40 13.31 -13.76 4.85
C GLY A 40 13.90 -14.49 3.64
N ALA A 41 14.26 -15.77 3.78
CA ALA A 41 15.00 -16.55 2.78
C ALA A 41 14.32 -16.70 1.40
N ALA A 42 13.05 -16.34 1.27
CA ALA A 42 12.28 -16.43 0.03
C ALA A 42 12.30 -15.16 -0.83
N GLY A 43 12.74 -14.01 -0.29
CA GLY A 43 12.95 -12.76 -1.05
C GLY A 43 11.72 -12.30 -1.86
N TYR A 44 10.67 -11.84 -1.18
CA TYR A 44 9.49 -11.31 -1.87
C TYR A 44 9.66 -9.81 -2.15
N CYS A 45 9.50 -9.43 -3.42
CA CYS A 45 9.40 -8.03 -3.82
C CYS A 45 7.96 -7.73 -4.24
N TYR A 46 7.35 -6.70 -3.63
CA TYR A 46 6.03 -6.22 -4.02
C TYR A 46 5.94 -4.71 -3.91
N ALA A 47 5.15 -4.10 -4.79
CA ALA A 47 4.81 -2.69 -4.69
C ALA A 47 3.32 -2.50 -4.44
N ASN A 48 2.98 -1.52 -3.59
CA ASN A 48 1.61 -1.24 -3.17
C ASN A 48 1.44 0.22 -2.70
N VAL A 49 0.21 0.54 -2.30
CA VAL A 49 -0.17 1.85 -1.77
C VAL A 49 -0.67 1.69 -0.34
N ASN A 50 -0.28 2.62 0.52
CA ASN A 50 -0.78 2.79 1.87
C ASN A 50 -1.40 4.20 2.00
N VAL A 51 -2.44 4.31 2.84
CA VAL A 51 -2.94 5.59 3.34
C VAL A 51 -2.90 5.54 4.86
N ARG A 52 -2.41 6.61 5.48
CA ARG A 52 -2.35 6.76 6.93
C ARG A 52 -2.63 8.19 7.34
N LYS A 53 -2.95 8.40 8.61
CA LYS A 53 -3.01 9.75 9.20
C LYS A 53 -1.60 10.35 9.27
N SER A 54 -1.50 11.67 9.14
CA SER A 54 -0.24 12.39 9.33
C SER A 54 0.33 12.12 10.73
N GLY A 55 1.66 11.99 10.82
CA GLY A 55 2.37 11.59 12.04
C GLY A 55 2.34 10.09 12.36
N VAL A 56 1.52 9.29 11.67
CA VAL A 56 1.56 7.81 11.80
C VAL A 56 2.69 7.29 10.91
N PRO A 57 3.53 6.35 11.37
CA PRO A 57 4.56 5.73 10.54
C PRO A 57 3.95 4.84 9.45
N LEU A 58 4.64 4.72 8.31
CA LEU A 58 4.27 3.79 7.25
C LEU A 58 4.27 2.34 7.78
N ASN A 59 3.21 1.60 7.45
CA ASN A 59 3.13 0.17 7.72
C ASN A 59 2.91 -0.58 6.40
N GLN A 60 3.93 -1.26 5.89
CA GLN A 60 3.91 -1.96 4.60
C GLN A 60 2.94 -3.14 4.54
N ARG A 61 2.36 -3.56 5.69
CA ARG A 61 1.33 -4.61 5.76
C ARG A 61 -0.09 -4.04 5.71
N GLN A 62 -0.26 -2.73 5.79
CA GLN A 62 -1.54 -2.05 5.60
C GLN A 62 -1.64 -1.51 4.17
N PHE A 63 -1.79 -2.40 3.21
CA PHE A 63 -1.93 -2.05 1.80
C PHE A 63 -3.40 -1.87 1.37
N LEU A 64 -3.57 -1.14 0.26
CA LEU A 64 -4.87 -0.86 -0.36
C LEU A 64 -5.25 -1.88 -1.45
N LEU A 65 -4.27 -2.48 -2.13
CA LEU A 65 -4.50 -3.39 -3.25
C LEU A 65 -4.09 -4.83 -2.93
N GLY A 66 -4.90 -5.79 -3.39
CA GLY A 66 -4.72 -7.22 -3.21
C GLY A 66 -5.03 -7.72 -1.80
N ASP A 67 -5.20 -9.04 -1.66
CA ASP A 67 -5.27 -9.75 -0.36
C ASP A 67 -3.97 -10.47 -0.01
N LYS A 68 -3.07 -10.64 -1.00
CA LYS A 68 -1.79 -11.33 -0.86
C LYS A 68 -0.66 -10.49 -1.48
N LEU A 69 0.53 -10.58 -0.88
CA LEU A 69 1.74 -9.84 -1.28
C LEU A 69 2.45 -10.42 -2.52
N TRP A 70 1.73 -11.10 -3.41
CA TRP A 70 2.35 -12.10 -4.30
C TRP A 70 2.72 -11.64 -5.70
N SER A 71 2.43 -10.40 -6.07
CA SER A 71 2.90 -9.85 -7.35
C SER A 71 2.72 -8.34 -7.34
N GLY A 72 3.82 -7.61 -7.54
CA GLY A 72 3.84 -6.16 -7.48
C GLY A 72 2.93 -5.53 -8.53
N PHE A 73 2.00 -4.70 -8.06
CA PHE A 73 1.37 -3.68 -8.89
C PHE A 73 2.46 -2.67 -9.28
N GLY A 74 2.51 -2.24 -10.54
CA GLY A 74 3.54 -1.34 -11.04
C GLY A 74 3.02 0.06 -11.31
N ASN A 75 3.94 1.02 -11.45
CA ASN A 75 3.68 2.36 -11.98
C ASN A 75 2.50 3.07 -11.31
N PHE A 76 2.64 3.29 -10.00
CA PHE A 76 1.65 4.03 -9.22
C PHE A 76 1.70 5.53 -9.47
N ASP A 77 0.53 6.14 -9.53
CA ASP A 77 0.35 7.58 -9.48
C ASP A 77 -0.80 7.94 -8.54
N LEU A 78 -0.46 8.66 -7.49
CA LEU A 78 -1.36 9.06 -6.41
C LEU A 78 -1.81 10.50 -6.59
N LYS A 79 -3.13 10.70 -6.56
CA LYS A 79 -3.74 12.03 -6.66
C LYS A 79 -4.88 12.16 -5.66
N TRP A 80 -4.79 13.15 -4.78
CA TRP A 80 -5.93 13.56 -3.96
C TRP A 80 -6.91 14.34 -4.82
N LEU A 81 -8.17 13.90 -4.84
CA LEU A 81 -9.28 14.61 -5.51
C LEU A 81 -9.88 15.66 -4.56
N ASP A 82 -9.89 15.36 -3.27
CA ASP A 82 -10.25 16.27 -2.19
C ASP A 82 -9.54 15.83 -0.88
N ASN A 83 -9.98 16.38 0.25
CA ASN A 83 -9.44 16.12 1.59
C ASN A 83 -9.53 14.66 2.07
N GLN A 84 -10.47 13.88 1.52
CA GLN A 84 -10.78 12.51 1.95
C GLN A 84 -11.03 11.57 0.76
N HIS A 85 -10.67 11.95 -0.45
CA HIS A 85 -10.79 11.12 -1.64
C HIS A 85 -9.45 11.01 -2.36
N LEU A 86 -8.87 9.80 -2.33
CA LEU A 86 -7.66 9.46 -3.05
C LEU A 86 -8.00 8.70 -4.34
N GLN A 87 -7.45 9.18 -5.46
CA GLN A 87 -7.34 8.41 -6.69
C GLN A 87 -5.98 7.69 -6.71
N VAL A 88 -6.02 6.37 -6.87
CA VAL A 88 -4.86 5.52 -7.09
C VAL A 88 -4.89 5.07 -8.53
N THR A 89 -3.95 5.58 -9.31
CA THR A 89 -3.71 5.09 -10.66
C THR A 89 -2.59 4.07 -10.64
N TYR A 90 -2.76 2.94 -11.32
CA TYR A 90 -1.74 1.89 -11.34
C TYR A 90 -1.75 1.14 -12.67
N GLN A 91 -0.67 0.41 -12.94
CA GLN A 91 -0.57 -0.53 -14.05
C GLN A 91 -0.50 -1.96 -13.51
N GLY A 92 -1.53 -2.75 -13.82
CA GLY A 92 -1.61 -4.16 -13.44
C GLY A 92 -1.19 -5.09 -14.59
N PRO A 93 -0.72 -6.31 -14.28
CA PRO A 93 -0.68 -7.40 -15.26
C PRO A 93 -2.08 -7.69 -15.80
N LYS A 94 -2.20 -7.83 -17.12
CA LYS A 94 -3.46 -8.21 -17.80
C LYS A 94 -3.79 -9.70 -17.69
N ASP A 95 -2.98 -10.46 -16.95
CA ASP A 95 -3.16 -11.91 -16.79
C ASP A 95 -4.44 -12.22 -15.97
N PRO A 96 -5.39 -13.02 -16.51
CA PRO A 96 -6.64 -13.32 -15.81
C PRO A 96 -6.47 -14.06 -14.49
N LYS A 97 -5.43 -14.89 -14.34
CA LYS A 97 -5.14 -15.58 -13.07
C LYS A 97 -4.62 -14.59 -12.03
N TRP A 98 -3.79 -13.64 -12.46
CA TRP A 98 -3.32 -12.55 -11.61
C TRP A 98 -4.49 -11.68 -11.12
N LEU A 99 -5.40 -11.28 -12.01
CA LEU A 99 -6.59 -10.48 -11.65
C LEU A 99 -7.49 -11.19 -10.64
N LYS A 100 -7.68 -12.51 -10.79
CA LYS A 100 -8.49 -13.31 -9.85
C LYS A 100 -7.85 -13.40 -8.45
N GLN A 101 -6.53 -13.34 -8.36
CA GLN A 101 -5.79 -13.47 -7.09
C GLN A 101 -5.48 -12.14 -6.40
N ASN A 102 -5.35 -11.06 -7.18
CA ASN A 102 -4.94 -9.74 -6.67
C ASN A 102 -6.03 -8.66 -6.88
N GLY A 103 -7.20 -9.03 -7.37
CA GLY A 103 -8.28 -8.09 -7.73
C GLY A 103 -9.00 -7.43 -6.54
N THR A 104 -8.71 -7.83 -5.30
CA THR A 104 -9.29 -7.19 -4.12
C THR A 104 -8.76 -5.77 -3.97
N ARG A 105 -9.65 -4.83 -3.76
CA ARG A 105 -9.32 -3.40 -3.64
C ARG A 105 -10.10 -2.83 -2.46
N LYS A 106 -9.41 -2.13 -1.57
CA LYS A 106 -10.09 -1.42 -0.48
C LYS A 106 -10.75 -0.17 -1.03
N GLU A 107 -12.06 -0.08 -0.93
CA GLU A 107 -12.82 1.10 -1.35
C GLU A 107 -12.66 2.27 -0.37
N GLU A 108 -12.26 1.98 0.87
CA GLU A 108 -12.00 2.98 1.90
C GLU A 108 -10.85 2.54 2.81
N CYS A 109 -10.08 3.51 3.32
CA CYS A 109 -9.09 3.29 4.37
C CYS A 109 -9.01 4.51 5.30
N CYS A 110 -9.11 4.31 6.62
CA CYS A 110 -9.00 5.38 7.61
C CYS A 110 -9.98 6.55 7.40
N GLY A 111 -11.17 6.30 6.83
CA GLY A 111 -12.15 7.34 6.48
C GLY A 111 -11.81 8.12 5.20
N VAL A 112 -10.87 7.60 4.39
CA VAL A 112 -10.54 8.11 3.05
C VAL A 112 -11.12 7.17 2.01
N LYS A 113 -11.97 7.70 1.12
CA LYS A 113 -12.49 7.00 -0.05
C LYS A 113 -11.38 6.80 -1.07
N ILE A 114 -11.31 5.61 -1.65
CA ILE A 114 -10.31 5.24 -2.64
C ILE A 114 -10.99 4.94 -3.98
N THR A 115 -10.46 5.52 -5.06
CA THR A 115 -10.87 5.19 -6.43
C THR A 115 -9.68 4.73 -7.23
N TYR A 116 -9.88 3.65 -7.99
CA TYR A 116 -8.82 3.00 -8.74
C TYR A 116 -8.99 3.28 -10.22
N VAL A 117 -7.89 3.67 -10.86
CA VAL A 117 -7.81 3.83 -12.32
C VAL A 117 -6.70 2.93 -12.82
N GLU A 118 -7.02 1.99 -13.69
CA GLU A 118 -6.04 1.12 -14.35
C GLU A 118 -5.61 1.76 -15.68
N ARG A 119 -4.29 1.85 -15.92
CA ARG A 119 -3.70 2.35 -17.18
C ARG A 119 -3.23 1.21 -18.09
#